data_AF-A0A965YKD5-F1
#
_entry.id   AF-A0A965YKD5-F1
#
_cell.length_a   1.000
_cell.length_b   1.000
_cell.length_c   1.000
_cell.angle_alpha   90.00
_cell.angle_beta   90.00
_cell.angle_gamma   90.00
#
_symmetry.space_group_name_H-M   'P 1'
#
loop_
_entity.id
_entity.type
_entity.pdbx_description
1 polymer ?
#
loop_
_entity_poly.entity_id
_entity_poly.type
_entity_poly.pdbx_seq_one_letter_code
_entity_poly.pdbx_strand_id
1 'polypeptide(L)'
;MRCVLCLEPISKSVLRSRPICQACYQYERKGGRINEPSPKGVITFDQDNNPICHICGQAHKKLGGHIYWHHHMTVAEYKERYKLNAIDQLTCPSYRSVMREHVLNHPEVIENNLRVAGTPTRYNPRDPRCTGRRNRKYKTPVVSFAPADTNR
;
A
#
# COMPACT_ATOMS: atom_id res chain seq x y z
N MET A 1 7.33 34.42 3.87
CA MET A 1 7.74 33.01 3.64
C MET A 1 7.78 32.74 2.14
N ARG A 2 8.39 31.65 1.66
CA ARG A 2 8.42 31.30 0.23
C ARG A 2 7.61 30.03 -0.04
N CYS A 3 6.99 29.94 -1.20
CA CYS A 3 6.29 28.73 -1.62
C CYS A 3 7.28 27.59 -1.89
N VAL A 4 7.04 26.38 -1.38
CA VAL A 4 7.94 25.22 -1.61
C VAL A 4 8.03 24.82 -3.09
N LEU A 5 6.97 25.06 -3.88
CA LEU A 5 6.90 24.59 -5.27
C LEU A 5 7.47 25.61 -6.26
N CYS A 6 7.00 26.86 -6.22
CA CYS A 6 7.43 27.90 -7.16
C CYS A 6 8.48 28.86 -6.61
N LEU A 7 8.87 28.73 -5.33
CA LEU A 7 9.86 29.58 -4.64
C LEU A 7 9.53 31.08 -4.53
N GLU A 8 8.41 31.51 -5.11
CA GLU A 8 7.89 32.87 -5.01
C GLU A 8 7.57 33.26 -3.55
N PRO A 9 7.77 34.54 -3.18
CA PRO A 9 7.38 35.05 -1.86
C PRO A 9 5.85 35.04 -1.72
N ILE A 10 5.37 34.53 -0.58
CA ILE A 10 3.95 34.51 -0.24
C ILE A 10 3.69 35.15 1.13
N SER A 11 2.57 35.84 1.24
CA SER A 11 2.10 36.45 2.50
C SER A 11 1.31 35.46 3.36
N LYS A 12 0.58 34.53 2.75
CA LYS A 12 -0.24 33.52 3.42
C LYS A 12 -0.13 32.17 2.71
N SER A 13 -0.01 31.09 3.49
CA SER A 13 -0.10 29.72 2.97
C SER A 13 -1.53 29.21 2.97
N VAL A 14 -1.87 28.41 1.96
CA VAL A 14 -3.15 27.69 1.91
C VAL A 14 -3.17 26.52 2.89
N LEU A 15 -2.06 25.79 2.98
CA LEU A 15 -1.91 24.63 3.87
C LEU A 15 -1.19 25.02 5.15
N ARG A 16 -1.63 24.43 6.27
CA ARG A 16 -0.95 24.58 7.57
C ARG A 16 0.34 23.76 7.65
N SER A 17 0.39 22.63 6.96
CA SER A 17 1.52 21.69 7.03
C SER A 17 2.76 22.15 6.26
N ARG A 18 2.58 22.85 5.13
CA ARG A 18 3.68 23.35 4.30
C ARG A 18 3.35 24.69 3.63
N PRO A 19 4.34 25.57 3.41
CA PRO A 19 4.13 26.88 2.81
C PRO A 19 3.85 26.79 1.30
N ILE A 20 2.60 26.96 0.87
CA ILE A 20 2.19 26.85 -0.54
C ILE A 20 1.27 28.01 -0.94
N CYS A 21 1.47 28.55 -2.15
CA CYS A 21 0.62 29.59 -2.71
C CYS A 21 -0.70 29.00 -3.25
N GLN A 22 -1.72 29.85 -3.44
CA GLN A 22 -3.03 29.42 -3.96
C GLN A 22 -2.93 28.76 -5.34
N ALA A 23 -2.13 29.33 -6.26
CA ALA A 23 -1.97 28.79 -7.60
C ALA A 23 -1.32 27.41 -7.60
N CYS A 24 -0.22 27.23 -6.86
CA CYS A 24 0.47 25.95 -6.73
C CYS A 24 -0.39 24.89 -6.05
N TYR A 25 -1.18 25.28 -5.03
CA TYR A 25 -2.14 24.37 -4.40
C TYR A 25 -3.20 23.87 -5.40
N GLN A 26 -3.76 24.77 -6.21
CA GLN A 26 -4.72 24.39 -7.24
C GLN A 26 -4.10 23.51 -8.32
N TYR A 27 -2.85 23.79 -8.71
CA TYR A 27 -2.10 22.98 -9.66
C TYR A 27 -1.90 21.54 -9.15
N GLU A 28 -1.41 21.39 -7.91
CA GLU A 28 -1.27 20.08 -7.26
C GLU A 28 -2.61 19.34 -7.17
N ARG A 29 -3.66 20.02 -6.70
CA ARG A 29 -4.99 19.43 -6.55
C ARG A 29 -5.58 18.95 -7.88
N LYS A 30 -5.26 19.60 -8.99
CA LYS A 30 -5.71 19.22 -10.34
C LYS A 30 -4.88 18.12 -10.99
N GLY A 31 -3.88 17.56 -10.31
CA GLY A 31 -3.04 16.51 -10.89
C GLY A 31 -1.78 17.04 -11.57
N GLY A 32 -1.34 18.26 -11.24
CA GLY A 32 -0.11 18.84 -11.79
C GLY A 32 1.12 17.97 -11.52
N ARG A 33 2.07 17.98 -12.46
CA ARG A 33 3.36 17.28 -12.34
C ARG A 33 4.25 18.07 -11.37
N ILE A 34 4.54 17.46 -10.22
CA ILE A 34 5.39 18.03 -9.17
C ILE A 34 6.78 17.42 -9.23
N ASN A 35 6.84 16.09 -9.33
CA ASN A 35 8.08 15.35 -9.56
C ASN A 35 8.06 14.74 -10.96
N GLU A 36 9.22 14.33 -11.43
CA GLU A 36 9.30 13.48 -12.62
C GLU A 36 8.64 12.12 -12.32
N PRO A 37 7.77 11.62 -13.22
CA PRO A 37 7.17 10.30 -13.06
C PRO A 37 8.25 9.21 -12.96
N SER A 38 8.00 8.24 -12.07
CA SER A 38 8.89 7.09 -11.88
C SER A 38 9.14 6.36 -13.21
N PRO A 39 10.38 5.94 -13.51
CA PRO A 39 10.68 5.10 -14.66
C PRO A 39 10.07 3.70 -14.49
N LYS A 40 9.79 3.01 -15.60
CA LYS A 40 9.23 1.65 -15.54
C LYS A 40 10.18 0.69 -14.81
N GLY A 41 9.61 -0.19 -13.99
CA GLY A 41 10.33 -1.21 -13.23
C GLY A 41 10.91 -0.72 -11.90
N VAL A 42 10.83 0.58 -11.59
CA VAL A 42 11.39 1.14 -10.35
C VAL A 42 10.44 2.19 -9.77
N ILE A 43 10.19 2.13 -8.46
CA ILE A 43 9.47 3.18 -7.75
C ILE A 43 10.49 4.18 -7.20
N THR A 44 10.42 5.44 -7.63
CA THR A 44 11.19 6.53 -7.03
C THR A 44 10.39 7.17 -5.89
N PHE A 45 11.09 7.90 -5.03
CA PHE A 45 10.53 8.52 -3.84
C PHE A 45 10.85 10.01 -3.82
N ASP A 46 9.95 10.81 -3.25
CA ASP A 46 10.21 12.23 -2.99
C ASP A 46 11.11 12.44 -1.76
N GLN A 47 11.35 13.70 -1.41
CA GLN A 47 12.16 14.09 -0.24
C GLN A 47 11.59 13.57 1.09
N ASP A 48 10.28 13.33 1.15
CA ASP A 48 9.55 12.82 2.32
C ASP A 48 9.44 11.27 2.32
N ASN A 49 10.14 10.59 1.40
CA ASN A 49 10.06 9.15 1.17
C ASN A 49 8.66 8.64 0.78
N ASN A 50 7.86 9.48 0.12
CA ASN A 50 6.60 9.07 -0.48
C ASN A 50 6.84 8.54 -1.89
N PRO A 51 6.28 7.38 -2.25
CA PRO A 51 6.40 6.82 -3.59
C PRO A 51 5.75 7.72 -4.64
N ILE A 52 6.46 7.93 -5.76
CA ILE A 52 6.05 8.78 -6.88
C ILE A 52 5.28 7.96 -7.92
N CYS A 53 4.14 8.49 -8.38
CA CYS A 53 3.31 7.88 -9.41
C CYS A 53 3.98 7.88 -10.79
N HIS A 54 3.91 6.76 -11.50
CA HIS A 54 4.44 6.62 -12.87
C HIS A 54 3.59 7.34 -13.93
N ILE A 55 2.35 7.75 -13.60
CA ILE A 55 1.43 8.40 -14.54
C ILE A 55 1.55 9.92 -14.43
N CYS A 56 1.42 10.45 -13.21
CA CYS A 56 1.26 11.89 -12.97
C CYS A 56 2.44 12.55 -12.25
N GLY A 57 3.41 11.79 -11.75
CA GLY A 57 4.56 12.34 -11.01
C GLY A 57 4.22 12.89 -9.63
N GLN A 58 3.02 12.62 -9.10
CA GLN A 58 2.66 12.98 -7.74
C GLN A 58 3.14 11.94 -6.74
N ALA A 59 3.61 12.40 -5.59
CA ALA A 59 4.07 11.56 -4.49
C ALA A 59 3.00 11.43 -3.42
N HIS A 60 2.75 10.20 -2.95
CA HIS A 60 1.67 9.91 -1.99
C HIS A 60 2.12 8.93 -0.92
N LYS A 61 1.74 9.14 0.35
CA LYS A 61 2.01 8.19 1.44
C LYS A 61 1.49 6.78 1.15
N LYS A 62 0.33 6.69 0.48
CA LYS A 62 -0.30 5.45 0.02
C LYS A 62 -0.59 5.56 -1.48
N LEU A 63 0.39 5.23 -2.31
CA LEU A 63 0.26 5.37 -3.77
C LEU A 63 -0.86 4.47 -4.33
N GLY A 64 -1.09 3.29 -3.76
CA GLY A 64 -2.18 2.40 -4.18
C GLY A 64 -3.58 3.04 -4.13
N GLY A 65 -3.85 3.85 -3.10
CA GLY A 65 -5.12 4.58 -3.00
C GLY A 65 -5.25 5.67 -4.07
N HIS A 66 -4.17 6.40 -4.31
CA HIS A 66 -4.14 7.41 -5.39
C HIS A 66 -4.40 6.77 -6.76
N ILE A 67 -3.73 5.66 -7.06
CA ILE A 67 -3.89 4.93 -8.32
C ILE A 67 -5.35 4.50 -8.52
N TYR A 68 -5.98 3.95 -7.48
CA TYR A 68 -7.36 3.49 -7.56
C TYR A 68 -8.34 4.64 -7.85
N TRP A 69 -8.23 5.75 -7.12
CA TRP A 69 -9.18 6.86 -7.23
C TRP A 69 -8.94 7.79 -8.42
N HIS A 70 -7.68 8.05 -8.78
CA HIS A 70 -7.33 9.03 -9.82
C HIS A 70 -6.97 8.39 -11.17
N HIS A 71 -6.62 7.10 -11.18
CA HIS A 71 -6.23 6.39 -12.40
C HIS A 71 -7.12 5.17 -12.68
N HIS A 72 -8.15 4.95 -11.85
CA HIS A 72 -9.17 3.92 -12.04
C HIS A 72 -8.59 2.54 -12.34
N MET A 73 -7.51 2.19 -11.66
CA MET A 73 -6.85 0.90 -11.80
C MET A 73 -6.49 0.33 -10.44
N THR A 74 -6.43 -0.99 -10.37
CA THR A 74 -6.00 -1.70 -9.18
C THR A 74 -4.48 -1.64 -9.04
N VAL A 75 -4.00 -1.94 -7.83
CA VAL A 75 -2.56 -2.06 -7.57
C VAL A 75 -1.91 -3.18 -8.41
N ALA A 76 -2.64 -4.27 -8.67
CA ALA A 76 -2.12 -5.38 -9.46
C ALA A 76 -1.92 -4.97 -10.93
N GLU A 77 -2.94 -4.37 -11.55
CA GLU A 77 -2.86 -3.85 -12.93
C GLU A 77 -1.78 -2.79 -13.06
N TYR A 78 -1.65 -1.90 -12.08
CA TYR A 78 -0.61 -0.89 -12.07
C TYR A 78 0.78 -1.53 -12.05
N LYS A 79 1.01 -2.50 -11.17
CA LYS A 79 2.31 -3.19 -11.10
C LYS A 79 2.63 -3.94 -12.39
N GLU A 80 1.67 -4.62 -12.98
CA GLU A 80 1.84 -5.31 -14.26
C GLU A 80 2.18 -4.34 -15.40
N ARG A 81 1.45 -3.22 -15.48
CA ARG A 81 1.63 -2.18 -16.49
C ARG A 81 3.00 -1.54 -16.41
N TYR A 82 3.47 -1.27 -15.20
CA TYR A 82 4.75 -0.60 -14.95
C TYR A 82 5.91 -1.56 -14.66
N LYS A 83 5.71 -2.88 -14.87
CA LYS A 83 6.74 -3.92 -14.71
C LYS A 83 7.36 -3.95 -13.32
N LEU A 84 6.53 -3.68 -12.30
CA LEU A 84 6.90 -3.76 -10.90
C LEU A 84 6.66 -5.18 -10.38
N ASN A 85 7.51 -5.60 -9.44
CA ASN A 85 7.35 -6.85 -8.75
C ASN A 85 6.16 -6.81 -7.77
N ALA A 86 5.60 -7.99 -7.49
CA ALA A 86 4.55 -8.14 -6.49
C ALA A 86 4.97 -7.64 -5.09
N ILE A 87 6.27 -7.74 -4.77
CA ILE A 87 6.85 -7.28 -3.50
C ILE A 87 7.15 -5.78 -3.43
N ASP A 88 7.14 -5.07 -4.57
CA ASP A 88 7.52 -3.67 -4.61
C ASP A 88 6.55 -2.82 -3.80
N GLN A 89 7.07 -1.94 -2.96
CA GLN A 89 6.26 -1.27 -1.95
C GLN A 89 5.74 0.07 -2.47
N LEU A 90 4.41 0.21 -2.50
CA LEU A 90 3.70 1.42 -2.95
C LEU A 90 3.26 2.30 -1.77
N THR A 91 3.93 2.18 -0.63
CA THR A 91 3.63 2.94 0.59
C THR A 91 4.90 3.50 1.20
N CYS A 92 4.79 4.71 1.75
CA CYS A 92 5.88 5.36 2.46
C CYS A 92 6.38 4.49 3.64
N PRO A 93 7.70 4.37 3.86
CA PRO A 93 8.26 3.60 4.97
C PRO A 93 7.70 3.94 6.35
N SER A 94 7.55 5.24 6.66
CA SER A 94 7.03 5.71 7.95
C SER A 94 5.61 5.21 8.21
N TYR A 95 4.75 5.25 7.18
CA TYR A 95 3.40 4.72 7.26
C TYR A 95 3.38 3.23 7.59
N ARG A 96 4.27 2.43 6.97
CA ARG A 96 4.36 0.99 7.26
C ARG A 96 4.79 0.72 8.69
N SER A 97 5.73 1.51 9.22
CA SER A 97 6.17 1.39 10.61
C SER A 97 5.02 1.64 11.58
N VAL A 98 4.23 2.71 11.36
CA VAL A 98 3.04 3.01 12.18
C VAL A 98 2.00 1.88 12.07
N MET A 99 1.75 1.37 10.87
CA MET A 99 0.82 0.24 10.71
C MET A 99 1.33 -1.03 11.41
N ARG A 100 2.65 -1.29 11.36
CA ARG A 100 3.25 -2.42 12.06
C ARG A 100 3.12 -2.28 13.57
N GLU A 101 3.40 -1.10 14.11
CA GLU A 101 3.25 -0.80 15.54
C GLU A 101 1.79 -0.93 16.00
N HIS A 102 0.84 -0.39 15.23
CA HIS A 102 -0.58 -0.54 15.51
C HIS A 102 -1.00 -2.01 15.58
N VAL A 103 -0.50 -2.86 14.68
CA VAL A 103 -0.77 -4.31 14.70
C VAL A 103 -0.19 -4.96 15.95
N LEU A 104 1.02 -4.57 16.38
CA LEU A 104 1.66 -5.12 17.59
C LEU A 104 0.95 -4.70 18.88
N ASN A 105 0.46 -3.47 18.94
CA ASN A 105 -0.19 -2.91 20.13
C ASN A 105 -1.68 -3.29 20.25
N HIS A 106 -2.28 -3.83 19.18
CA HIS A 106 -3.70 -4.19 19.13
C HIS A 106 -3.91 -5.65 18.67
N PRO A 107 -3.35 -6.65 19.38
CA PRO A 107 -3.50 -8.06 19.00
C PRO A 107 -4.96 -8.53 19.00
N GLU A 108 -5.84 -7.92 19.80
CA GLU A 108 -7.27 -8.21 19.86
C GLU A 108 -7.97 -7.98 18.53
N VAL A 109 -7.51 -7.01 17.73
CA VAL A 109 -8.07 -6.75 16.39
C VAL A 109 -7.71 -7.87 15.44
N ILE A 110 -6.47 -8.36 15.51
CA ILE A 110 -6.01 -9.50 14.71
C ILE A 110 -6.79 -10.75 15.11
N GLU A 111 -6.91 -11.00 16.41
CA GLU A 111 -7.64 -12.13 16.96
C GLU A 111 -9.09 -12.13 16.51
N ASN A 112 -9.79 -10.99 16.61
CA ASN A 112 -11.17 -10.85 16.14
C ASN A 112 -11.28 -11.07 14.62
N ASN A 113 -10.35 -10.54 13.83
CA ASN A 113 -10.34 -10.76 12.39
C ASN A 113 -10.15 -12.24 12.03
N LEU A 114 -9.26 -12.96 12.71
CA LEU A 114 -9.01 -14.38 12.47
C LEU A 114 -10.13 -15.29 13.03
N ARG A 115 -10.66 -14.95 14.21
CA ARG A 115 -11.66 -15.76 14.92
C ARG A 115 -13.06 -15.59 14.35
N VAL A 116 -13.45 -14.38 13.99
CA VAL A 116 -14.83 -14.05 13.62
C VAL A 116 -14.94 -13.78 12.13
N ALA A 117 -14.21 -12.79 11.61
CA ALA A 117 -14.31 -12.39 10.19
C ALA A 117 -13.72 -13.43 9.22
N GLY A 118 -12.76 -14.24 9.69
CA GLY A 118 -12.14 -15.32 8.93
C GLY A 118 -12.99 -16.59 8.85
N THR A 119 -14.04 -16.74 9.65
CA THR A 119 -14.90 -17.94 9.66
C THR A 119 -15.37 -18.39 8.26
N PRO A 120 -15.92 -17.52 7.39
CA PRO A 120 -16.37 -17.92 6.05
C PRO A 120 -15.25 -18.32 5.10
N THR A 121 -14.00 -17.93 5.35
CA THR A 121 -12.84 -18.27 4.51
C THR A 121 -12.02 -19.44 5.06
N ARG A 122 -12.41 -19.99 6.22
CA ARG A 122 -11.78 -21.20 6.76
C ARG A 122 -11.97 -22.37 5.81
N TYR A 123 -10.95 -23.21 5.77
CA TYR A 123 -11.01 -24.45 4.99
C TYR A 123 -12.20 -25.29 5.45
N ASN A 124 -13.08 -25.61 4.51
CA ASN A 124 -14.20 -26.52 4.72
C ASN A 124 -14.01 -27.75 3.83
N PRO A 125 -13.75 -28.95 4.37
CA PRO A 125 -13.53 -30.16 3.58
C PRO A 125 -14.74 -30.58 2.73
N ARG A 126 -15.92 -30.04 3.02
CA ARG A 126 -17.15 -30.28 2.26
C ARG A 126 -17.40 -29.21 1.18
N ASP A 127 -16.63 -28.12 1.15
CA ASP A 127 -16.75 -27.11 0.09
C ASP A 127 -15.98 -27.58 -1.16
N PRO A 128 -16.65 -27.74 -2.32
CA PRO A 128 -16.00 -28.21 -3.55
C PRO A 128 -14.93 -27.24 -4.08
N ARG A 129 -14.91 -25.98 -3.65
CA ARG A 129 -13.86 -24.99 -3.95
C ARG A 129 -12.63 -25.15 -3.06
N CYS A 130 -12.80 -25.76 -1.89
CA CYS A 130 -11.70 -26.14 -1.00
C CYS A 130 -11.05 -27.45 -1.48
N THR A 131 -10.64 -27.48 -2.75
CA THR A 131 -9.73 -28.50 -3.24
C THR A 131 -8.38 -28.19 -2.59
N GLY A 132 -8.09 -28.79 -1.42
CA GLY A 132 -6.80 -28.60 -0.75
C GLY A 132 -5.66 -28.68 -1.76
N ARG A 133 -4.57 -27.91 -1.56
CA ARG A 133 -3.37 -28.01 -2.43
C ARG A 133 -2.97 -29.49 -2.47
N ARG A 134 -3.30 -30.20 -3.55
CA ARG A 134 -2.83 -31.57 -3.75
C ARG A 134 -1.33 -31.42 -3.96
N ASN A 135 -0.55 -31.87 -2.98
CA ASN A 135 0.89 -31.89 -3.11
C ASN A 135 1.20 -32.80 -4.31
N ARG A 136 1.62 -32.24 -5.45
CA ARG A 136 1.71 -32.98 -6.73
C ARG A 136 2.65 -34.19 -6.64
N LYS A 137 3.49 -34.23 -5.59
CA LYS A 137 4.46 -35.29 -5.28
C LYS A 137 3.91 -36.42 -4.39
N TYR A 138 2.87 -36.20 -3.59
CA TYR A 138 2.30 -37.21 -2.68
C TYR A 138 0.78 -37.12 -2.70
N LYS A 139 0.11 -38.20 -3.12
CA LYS A 139 -1.37 -38.33 -3.16
C LYS A 139 -1.98 -38.47 -1.76
N THR A 140 -1.57 -37.65 -0.79
CA THR A 140 -2.24 -37.54 0.50
C THR A 140 -2.58 -36.07 0.78
N PRO A 141 -3.76 -35.78 1.35
CA PRO A 141 -4.05 -34.45 1.83
C PRO A 141 -3.06 -34.12 2.94
N VAL A 142 -2.35 -33.00 2.82
CA VAL A 142 -1.47 -32.48 3.88
C VAL A 142 -2.37 -31.96 4.99
N VAL A 143 -2.81 -32.86 5.86
CA VAL A 143 -3.33 -32.52 7.18
C VAL A 143 -2.32 -33.08 8.17
N SER A 144 -1.24 -32.32 8.38
CA SER A 144 -0.37 -32.53 9.53
C SER A 144 -0.34 -31.21 10.30
N PHE A 145 -1.38 -31.00 11.11
CA PHE A 145 -1.17 -30.30 12.37
C PHE A 145 -0.21 -31.18 13.15
N ALA A 146 1.07 -30.82 13.20
CA ALA A 146 1.93 -31.36 14.23
C ALA A 146 1.29 -30.99 15.57
N PRO A 147 1.04 -31.94 16.50
CA PRO A 147 0.71 -31.55 17.86
C PRO A 147 1.91 -30.75 18.38
N ALA A 148 1.64 -29.57 18.92
CA ALA A 148 2.62 -28.89 19.74
C ALA A 148 2.85 -29.80 20.94
N ASP A 149 3.94 -30.57 20.91
CA ASP A 149 4.45 -31.24 22.08
C ASP A 149 4.84 -30.15 23.09
N THR A 150 3.87 -29.78 23.92
CA THR A 150 4.14 -29.31 25.26
C THR A 150 4.80 -30.45 26.00
N ASN A 151 6.11 -30.38 26.17
CA ASN A 151 6.75 -31.06 27.28
C ASN A 151 7.63 -30.11 28.07
N ARG A 152 7.51 -30.33 29.37
CA ARG A 152 8.00 -29.63 30.55
C ARG A 152 9.52 -29.63 30.65
#